data_AF-A0A351Y721-F1
#
_entry.id   AF-A0A351Y721-F1
#
_cell.length_a   1.000
_cell.length_b   1.000
_cell.length_c   1.000
_cell.angle_alpha   90.00
_cell.angle_beta   90.00
_cell.angle_gamma   90.00
#
_symmetry.space_group_name_H-M   'P 1'
#
loop_
_entity.id
_entity.type
_entity.pdbx_description
1 polymer ?
#
loop_
_entity_poly.entity_id
_entity_poly.type
_entity_poly.pdbx_seq_one_letter_code
_entity_poly.pdbx_strand_id
1 'polypeptide(L)'
;MTVLASNGNVGIGTTTPGEQLEIYKLLGGGTLQLSQGTNDSSVVIGQVDFFNKATPSPQVSTRIQSVRSENNYYNTDLRFFTSPNDGSITERMRIKGNGNIGIGTSGPLYTLDVSGTGSFN
;
A
#
# COMPACT_ATOMS: atom_id res chain seq x y z
N MET A 1 4.49 -5.66 -24.83
CA MET A 1 3.38 -5.23 -23.95
C MET A 1 2.32 -4.68 -24.90
N THR A 2 1.20 -5.35 -25.15
CA THR A 2 0.22 -6.01 -24.26
C THR A 2 -0.20 -7.36 -24.87
N VAL A 3 -0.64 -8.34 -24.07
CA VAL A 3 -1.59 -9.34 -24.56
C VAL A 3 -2.72 -9.47 -23.54
N LEU A 4 -3.87 -8.93 -23.94
CA LEU A 4 -5.16 -9.27 -23.35
C LEU A 4 -5.40 -10.74 -23.67
N ALA A 5 -5.50 -11.58 -22.65
CA ALA A 5 -6.08 -12.90 -22.89
C ALA A 5 -7.54 -12.70 -23.33
N SER A 6 -8.12 -13.66 -24.05
CA SER A 6 -9.50 -13.58 -24.56
C SER A 6 -10.56 -13.38 -23.48
N ASN A 7 -10.19 -13.55 -22.21
CA ASN A 7 -11.01 -13.31 -21.02
C ASN A 7 -10.92 -11.87 -20.45
N GLY A 8 -10.12 -10.98 -21.06
CA GLY A 8 -9.92 -9.60 -20.60
C GLY A 8 -8.81 -9.42 -19.55
N ASN A 9 -8.12 -10.48 -19.15
CA ASN A 9 -6.99 -10.41 -18.23
C ASN A 9 -5.76 -9.79 -18.90
N VAL A 10 -4.94 -9.08 -18.11
CA VAL A 10 -3.70 -8.46 -18.55
C VAL A 10 -2.50 -9.24 -18.01
N GLY A 11 -1.73 -9.84 -18.91
CA GLY A 11 -0.43 -10.44 -18.59
C GLY A 11 0.73 -9.51 -18.97
N ILE A 12 1.66 -9.30 -18.04
CA ILE A 12 2.97 -8.68 -18.29
C ILE A 12 4.03 -9.76 -18.13
N GLY A 13 4.63 -10.18 -19.25
CA GLY A 13 5.61 -11.27 -19.27
C GLY A 13 5.01 -12.68 -19.33
N THR A 14 3.67 -12.80 -19.30
CA THR A 14 2.91 -14.05 -19.56
C THR A 14 1.83 -13.80 -20.60
N THR A 15 1.48 -14.83 -21.39
CA THR A 15 0.36 -14.80 -22.35
C THR A 15 -0.89 -15.51 -21.84
N THR A 16 -0.79 -16.20 -20.71
CA THR A 16 -1.89 -16.95 -20.08
C THR A 16 -2.04 -16.51 -18.61
N PRO A 17 -2.41 -15.24 -18.36
CA PRO A 17 -2.57 -14.74 -17.00
C PRO A 17 -3.68 -15.49 -16.25
N GLY A 18 -3.34 -16.00 -15.06
CA GLY A 18 -4.27 -16.74 -14.18
C GLY A 18 -5.24 -15.83 -13.41
N GLU A 19 -4.93 -14.54 -13.30
CA GLU A 19 -5.74 -13.51 -12.64
C GLU A 19 -5.92 -12.29 -13.56
N GLN A 20 -6.79 -11.35 -13.18
CA GLN A 20 -7.07 -10.14 -13.98
C GLN A 20 -5.83 -9.32 -14.32
N LEU A 21 -4.84 -9.29 -13.43
CA LEU A 21 -3.52 -8.71 -13.68
C LEU A 21 -2.45 -9.66 -13.15
N GLU A 22 -1.57 -10.13 -14.02
CA GLU A 22 -0.42 -10.94 -13.65
C GLU A 22 0.87 -10.31 -14.17
N ILE A 23 1.82 -10.07 -13.27
CA ILE A 23 3.19 -9.67 -13.61
C ILE A 23 4.11 -10.86 -13.40
N TYR A 24 4.50 -11.48 -14.50
CA TYR A 24 5.32 -12.67 -14.51
C TYR A 24 6.69 -12.40 -15.11
N LYS A 25 7.72 -13.02 -14.54
CA LYS A 25 9.07 -13.06 -15.10
C LYS A 25 9.65 -14.46 -14.88
N LEU A 26 10.15 -15.08 -15.94
CA LEU A 26 10.66 -16.47 -15.88
C LEU A 26 11.87 -16.62 -14.97
N LEU A 27 12.77 -15.64 -14.99
CA LEU A 27 13.98 -15.60 -14.16
C LEU A 27 13.98 -14.30 -13.34
N GLY A 28 13.94 -14.44 -12.01
CA GLY A 28 13.65 -13.36 -11.07
C GLY A 28 12.14 -13.17 -10.84
N GLY A 29 11.76 -12.35 -9.85
CA GLY A 29 10.34 -12.03 -9.58
C GLY A 29 9.80 -10.91 -10.48
N GLY A 30 8.50 -10.94 -10.76
CA GLY A 30 7.78 -9.78 -11.28
C GLY A 30 7.75 -8.64 -10.26
N THR A 31 7.72 -7.39 -10.73
CA THR A 31 7.65 -6.21 -9.84
C THR A 31 6.55 -5.28 -10.30
N LEU A 32 5.64 -4.93 -9.40
CA LEU A 32 4.79 -3.77 -9.54
C LEU A 32 5.55 -2.56 -9.01
N GLN A 33 6.00 -1.67 -9.90
CA GLN A 33 6.64 -0.42 -9.51
C GLN A 33 5.60 0.70 -9.47
N LEU A 34 5.47 1.34 -8.31
CA LEU A 34 4.72 2.57 -8.12
C LEU A 34 5.72 3.68 -7.76
N SER A 35 5.77 4.73 -8.56
CA SER A 35 6.74 5.82 -8.39
C SER A 35 6.10 7.18 -8.61
N GLN A 36 6.63 8.17 -7.91
CA GLN A 36 6.24 9.56 -8.03
C GLN A 36 7.27 10.35 -8.87
N GLY A 37 6.82 11.39 -9.57
CA GLY A 37 7.70 12.31 -10.29
C GLY A 37 8.52 13.23 -9.37
N THR A 38 9.55 13.87 -9.90
CA THR A 38 10.55 14.62 -9.12
C THR A 38 10.13 16.00 -8.62
N ASN A 39 8.94 16.48 -8.97
CA ASN A 39 8.43 17.81 -8.60
C ASN A 39 7.03 17.74 -7.95
N ASP A 40 6.69 16.60 -7.37
CA ASP A 40 5.40 16.42 -6.71
C ASP A 40 5.50 16.84 -5.23
N SER A 41 4.59 17.74 -4.84
CA SER A 41 4.41 18.19 -3.46
C SER A 41 3.74 17.14 -2.58
N SER A 42 3.11 16.12 -3.19
CA SER A 42 2.57 14.97 -2.45
C SER A 42 3.69 14.23 -1.74
N VAL A 43 3.41 13.79 -0.51
CA VAL A 43 4.29 12.87 0.21
C VAL A 43 4.01 11.42 -0.13
N VAL A 44 2.93 11.11 -0.85
CA VAL A 44 2.57 9.74 -1.24
C VAL A 44 3.33 9.33 -2.49
N ILE A 45 4.16 8.29 -2.37
CA ILE A 45 4.95 7.75 -3.49
C ILE A 45 4.10 6.79 -4.33
N GLY A 46 3.28 5.97 -3.66
CA GLY A 46 2.40 5.00 -4.27
C GLY A 46 1.48 4.35 -3.25
N GLN A 47 0.33 3.85 -3.69
CA GLN A 47 -0.64 3.19 -2.84
C GLN A 47 -1.41 2.08 -3.56
N VAL A 48 -1.87 1.10 -2.80
CA VAL A 48 -2.83 0.08 -3.21
C VAL A 48 -4.09 0.27 -2.39
N ASP A 49 -5.20 0.60 -3.07
CA ASP A 49 -6.50 0.84 -2.46
C ASP A 49 -7.43 -0.35 -2.67
N PHE A 50 -8.00 -0.85 -1.59
CA PHE A 50 -9.02 -1.90 -1.63
C PHE A 50 -10.38 -1.26 -1.36
N PHE A 51 -11.26 -1.32 -2.36
CA PHE A 51 -12.59 -0.72 -2.28
C PHE A 51 -13.62 -1.73 -1.77
N ASN A 52 -14.54 -1.26 -0.93
CA ASN A 52 -15.82 -1.93 -0.73
C ASN A 52 -16.89 -1.19 -1.54
N LYS A 53 -17.72 -1.96 -2.22
CA LYS A 53 -18.84 -1.47 -3.00
C LYS A 53 -20.04 -1.27 -2.07
N ALA A 54 -20.04 -0.21 -1.28
CA ALA A 54 -21.27 0.29 -0.68
C ALA A 54 -22.04 1.08 -1.75
N THR A 55 -23.28 0.71 -2.05
CA THR A 55 -24.16 1.55 -2.88
C THR A 55 -24.65 2.73 -2.04
N PRO A 56 -24.57 4.00 -2.50
CA PRO A 56 -24.39 4.44 -3.88
C PRO A 56 -22.95 4.81 -4.31
N SER A 57 -21.96 4.79 -3.40
CA SER A 57 -20.59 5.25 -3.71
C SER A 57 -19.53 4.25 -3.24
N PRO A 58 -18.70 3.72 -4.16
CA PRO A 58 -17.53 2.92 -3.77
C PRO A 58 -16.62 3.70 -2.82
N GLN A 59 -16.22 3.07 -1.72
CA GLN A 59 -15.32 3.68 -0.74
C GLN A 59 -14.06 2.82 -0.61
N VAL A 60 -12.91 3.48 -0.45
CA VAL A 60 -11.68 2.80 -0.02
C VAL A 60 -11.92 2.28 1.39
N SER A 61 -11.79 0.98 1.60
CA SER A 61 -11.98 0.33 2.90
C SER A 61 -10.65 0.04 3.60
N THR A 62 -9.62 -0.30 2.83
CA THR A 62 -8.26 -0.45 3.35
C THR A 62 -7.24 0.06 2.32
N ARG A 63 -6.06 0.43 2.80
CA ARG A 63 -4.97 0.94 1.97
C ARG A 63 -3.62 0.48 2.49
N ILE A 64 -2.73 0.17 1.56
CA ILE A 64 -1.28 0.06 1.81
C ILE A 64 -0.63 1.24 1.08
N GLN A 65 0.18 2.03 1.78
CA GLN A 65 0.73 3.28 1.22
C GLN A 65 2.20 3.45 1.56
N SER A 66 3.00 3.77 0.56
CA SER A 66 4.36 4.28 0.74
C SER A 66 4.32 5.80 0.75
N VAL A 67 4.94 6.41 1.76
CA VAL A 67 5.02 7.86 1.89
C VAL A 67 6.45 8.30 2.17
N ARG A 68 6.78 9.51 1.77
CA ARG A 68 8.02 10.19 2.12
C ARG A 68 7.86 10.86 3.48
N SER A 69 8.92 10.91 4.27
CA SER A 69 8.99 11.77 5.44
C SER A 69 9.00 13.23 4.99
N GLU A 70 8.22 14.08 5.66
CA GLU A 70 8.05 15.50 5.30
C GLU A 70 9.39 16.26 5.25
N ASN A 71 10.38 15.83 6.04
CA ASN A 71 11.68 16.49 6.18
C ASN A 71 12.85 15.72 5.58
N ASN A 72 12.63 14.54 4.98
CA ASN A 72 13.71 13.74 4.39
C ASN A 72 13.19 12.94 3.19
N TYR A 73 13.65 13.35 2.01
CA TYR A 73 13.20 12.76 0.74
C TYR A 73 13.58 11.29 0.54
N TYR A 74 14.54 10.80 1.31
CA TYR A 74 15.04 9.42 1.27
C TYR A 74 14.47 8.54 2.37
N ASN A 75 13.80 9.13 3.36
CA ASN A 75 13.16 8.38 4.42
C ASN A 75 11.70 8.13 4.02
N THR A 76 11.34 6.87 3.87
CA THR A 76 10.00 6.48 3.45
C THR A 76 9.33 5.61 4.50
N ASP A 77 8.10 5.98 4.90
CA ASP A 77 7.29 5.17 5.78
C ASP A 77 6.37 4.26 4.96
N LEU A 78 6.13 3.04 5.46
CA LEU A 78 5.07 2.15 5.00
C LEU A 78 3.89 2.24 5.97
N ARG A 79 2.69 2.53 5.45
CA ARG A 79 1.48 2.72 6.25
C ARG A 79 0.40 1.72 5.85
N PHE A 80 -0.33 1.23 6.86
CA PHE A 80 -1.49 0.35 6.72
C PHE A 80 -2.73 1.03 7.29
N PHE A 81 -3.79 1.10 6.49
CA PHE A 81 -5.04 1.74 6.87
C PHE A 81 -6.20 0.75 6.87
N THR A 82 -7.09 0.89 7.85
CA THR A 82 -8.39 0.19 7.87
C THR A 82 -9.53 1.14 8.23
N SER A 83 -10.72 0.82 7.76
CA SER A 83 -11.96 1.52 8.09
C SER A 83 -12.58 0.92 9.36
N PRO A 84 -12.71 1.68 10.48
CA PRO A 84 -13.52 1.25 11.63
C PRO A 84 -15.02 1.35 11.39
N ASN A 85 -15.44 2.24 10.49
CA ASN A 85 -16.83 2.62 10.22
C ASN A 85 -16.98 3.19 8.80
N ASP A 86 -18.23 3.40 8.37
CA ASP A 86 -18.56 3.95 7.07
C ASP A 86 -17.95 5.34 6.84
N GLY A 87 -17.19 5.49 5.76
CA GLY A 87 -16.78 6.79 5.25
C GLY A 87 -15.33 7.24 5.49
N SER A 88 -14.53 6.56 6.33
CA SER A 88 -13.10 6.90 6.40
C SER A 88 -12.19 5.72 6.78
N ILE A 89 -10.94 5.78 6.32
CA ILE A 89 -9.87 4.87 6.71
C ILE A 89 -8.92 5.57 7.68
N THR A 90 -8.41 4.83 8.66
CA THR A 90 -7.46 5.33 9.67
C THR A 90 -6.18 4.53 9.61
N GLU A 91 -5.03 5.18 9.76
CA GLU A 91 -3.73 4.51 9.88
C GLU A 91 -3.74 3.64 11.16
N ARG A 92 -3.50 2.34 11.00
CA ARG A 92 -3.46 1.37 12.11
C ARG A 92 -2.04 0.96 12.47
N MET A 93 -1.19 0.87 11.46
CA MET A 93 0.20 0.47 11.62
C MET A 93 1.07 1.28 10.67
N ARG A 94 2.28 1.61 11.14
CA ARG A 94 3.33 2.20 10.33
C ARG A 94 4.66 1.55 10.60
N ILE A 95 5.49 1.48 9.57
CA ILE A 95 6.93 1.26 9.68
C ILE A 95 7.59 2.52 9.17
N LYS A 96 8.29 3.23 10.05
CA LYS A 96 9.06 4.40 9.65
C LYS A 96 10.29 3.98 8.86
N GLY A 97 10.81 4.85 7.99
CA GLY A 97 12.05 4.52 7.27
C GLY A 97 13.30 4.43 8.17
N ASN A 98 13.21 4.79 9.46
CA ASN A 98 14.24 4.48 10.46
C ASN A 98 14.07 3.09 11.13
N GLY A 99 13.09 2.29 10.69
CA GLY A 99 12.83 0.93 11.19
C GLY A 99 11.84 0.83 12.36
N ASN A 100 11.40 1.94 12.94
CA ASN A 100 10.46 1.90 14.07
C ASN A 100 9.05 1.51 13.61
N ILE A 101 8.42 0.58 14.33
CA ILE A 101 7.06 0.12 14.09
C ILE A 101 6.11 0.80 15.08
N GLY A 102 5.08 1.46 14.56
CA GLY A 102 4.00 2.04 15.33
C GLY A 102 2.70 1.26 15.12
N ILE A 103 2.00 0.90 16.20
CA ILE A 103 0.63 0.37 16.17
C ILE A 103 -0.27 1.36 16.91
N GLY A 104 -1.28 1.90 16.23
CA GLY A 104 -2.17 2.93 16.79
C GLY A 104 -1.49 4.31 17.01
N THR A 105 -0.26 4.50 16.55
CA THR A 105 0.49 5.76 16.63
C THR A 105 1.18 6.09 15.31
N SER A 106 1.22 7.37 14.94
CA SER A 106 1.94 7.87 13.75
C SER A 106 3.40 8.25 14.04
N GLY A 107 3.79 8.32 15.32
CA GLY A 107 5.10 8.78 15.76
C GLY A 107 5.80 7.80 16.71
N PRO A 108 6.07 6.55 16.30
CA PRO A 108 6.76 5.58 17.16
C PRO A 108 8.15 6.09 17.57
N LEU A 109 8.40 6.17 18.89
CA LEU A 109 9.67 6.63 19.45
C LEU A 109 10.66 5.47 19.70
N TYR A 110 10.14 4.25 19.83
CA TYR A 110 10.91 3.04 20.04
C TYR A 110 10.79 2.09 18.84
N THR A 111 11.63 1.05 18.79
CA THR A 111 11.60 0.05 17.71
C THR A 111 10.21 -0.55 17.54
N LEU A 112 9.48 -0.75 18.64
CA LEU A 112 8.06 -1.06 18.65
C LEU A 112 7.36 -0.12 19.64
N ASP A 113 6.38 0.64 19.16
CA ASP A 113 5.56 1.56 19.95
C ASP A 113 4.08 1.24 19.70
N VAL A 114 3.35 0.89 20.78
CA VAL A 114 1.95 0.48 20.70
C VAL A 114 1.12 1.44 21.53
N SER A 115 0.28 2.23 20.84
CA SER A 115 -0.75 3.05 21.46
C SER A 115 -2.02 2.20 21.61
N GLY A 116 -2.09 1.44 22.70
CA GLY A 116 -3.17 0.51 22.99
C GLY A 116 -2.73 -0.59 23.95
N THR A 117 -3.55 -1.64 24.06
CA THR A 117 -3.23 -2.84 24.83
C THR A 117 -2.68 -3.94 23.92
N GLY A 118 -1.59 -4.57 24.33
CA GLY A 118 -1.05 -5.77 23.68
C GLY A 118 -1.54 -7.04 24.39
N SER A 119 -1.78 -8.11 23.63
CA SER A 119 -1.89 -9.46 24.17
C SER A 119 -0.67 -10.25 23.69
N PHE A 120 0.14 -10.73 24.64
CA PHE A 120 1.33 -11.53 24.38
C PHE A 120 1.05 -12.92 24.96
N ASN A 121 0.72 -13.87 24.09
CA ASN A 121 0.52 -15.28 24.44
C ASN A 121 1.78 -16.08 24.19
#